data_AF-A0A318CQT5-F1
#
_entry.id   AF-A0A318CQT5-F1
#
_cell.length_a   1.000
_cell.length_b   1.000
_cell.length_c   1.000
_cell.angle_alpha   90.00
_cell.angle_beta   90.00
_cell.angle_gamma   90.00
#
_symmetry.space_group_name_H-M   'P 1'
#
loop_
_entity.id
_entity.type
_entity.pdbx_description
1 polymer ?
#
loop_
_entity_poly.entity_id
_entity_poly.type
_entity_poly.pdbx_seq_one_letter_code
_entity_poly.pdbx_strand_id
1 'polypeptide(L)'
;MRKYSRYNSARPRNDGEAGAHLWLIAGVILGLILLWDVAGPIGMWKLHRMKKEHERLYLSNLELAKKNTALEEQIKRLKDDPGYQEYVVRRELGWVRDNEILYKFLSEDE
;
A
#
# COMPACT_ATOMS: atom_id res chain seq x y z
N MET A 1 -69.06 51.28 -39.87
CA MET A 1 -67.94 51.10 -38.91
C MET A 1 -68.39 50.20 -37.76
N ARG A 2 -68.00 48.92 -37.75
CA ARG A 2 -68.13 48.02 -36.60
C ARG A 2 -66.83 47.23 -36.48
N LYS A 3 -66.17 47.40 -35.35
CA LYS A 3 -64.82 46.89 -35.07
C LYS A 3 -64.87 45.37 -34.92
N TYR A 4 -64.06 44.64 -35.68
CA TYR A 4 -63.77 43.24 -35.43
C TYR A 4 -62.77 43.15 -34.27
N SER A 5 -63.21 42.59 -33.15
CA SER A 5 -62.35 42.24 -32.03
C SER A 5 -61.75 40.86 -32.28
N ARG A 6 -60.43 40.80 -32.58
CA ARG A 6 -59.68 39.55 -32.69
C ARG A 6 -59.57 38.91 -31.31
N TYR A 7 -60.06 37.68 -31.17
CA TYR A 7 -59.66 36.82 -30.07
C TYR A 7 -58.19 36.43 -30.27
N ASN A 8 -57.31 37.02 -29.46
CA ASN A 8 -55.93 36.61 -29.33
C ASN A 8 -55.85 35.54 -28.22
N SER A 9 -55.73 34.28 -28.60
CA SER A 9 -55.49 33.19 -27.65
C SER A 9 -54.01 33.19 -27.26
N ALA A 10 -53.70 33.84 -26.14
CA ALA A 10 -52.41 33.71 -25.49
C ALA A 10 -52.22 32.24 -25.06
N ARG A 11 -51.32 31.51 -25.74
CA ARG A 11 -50.82 30.24 -25.23
C ARG A 11 -49.99 30.53 -23.97
N PRO A 12 -50.22 29.85 -22.83
CA PRO A 12 -49.30 29.96 -21.71
C PRO A 12 -47.94 29.43 -22.16
N ARG A 13 -46.90 30.26 -22.04
CA ARG A 13 -45.51 29.81 -22.19
C ARG A 13 -45.17 29.06 -20.92
N ASN A 14 -45.03 27.74 -21.00
CA ASN A 14 -44.51 26.89 -19.91
C ASN A 14 -42.97 26.99 -19.85
N ASP A 15 -42.44 28.20 -19.82
CA ASP A 15 -41.01 28.48 -19.68
C ASP A 15 -40.46 28.09 -18.30
N GLY A 16 -41.32 27.99 -17.28
CA GLY A 16 -40.98 27.46 -15.96
C GLY A 16 -40.66 25.96 -15.93
N GLU A 17 -41.29 25.15 -16.80
CA GLU A 17 -41.04 23.70 -16.84
C GLU A 17 -39.72 23.40 -17.54
N ALA A 18 -39.41 24.11 -18.63
CA ALA A 18 -38.15 23.96 -19.35
C ALA A 18 -36.94 24.28 -18.46
N GLY A 19 -37.03 25.33 -17.63
CA GLY A 19 -35.99 25.67 -16.66
C GLY A 19 -35.82 24.60 -15.59
N ALA A 20 -36.91 24.06 -15.04
CA ALA A 20 -36.87 23.00 -14.03
C ALA A 20 -36.22 21.71 -14.57
N HIS A 21 -36.52 21.32 -15.82
CA HIS A 21 -35.88 20.18 -16.45
C HIS A 21 -34.37 20.40 -16.65
N LEU A 22 -33.94 21.61 -17.02
CA LEU A 22 -32.51 21.94 -17.14
C LEU A 22 -31.77 21.84 -15.80
N TRP A 23 -32.38 22.30 -14.70
CA TRP A 23 -31.80 22.15 -13.36
C TRP A 23 -31.73 20.70 -12.89
N LEU A 24 -32.75 19.88 -13.20
CA LEU A 24 -32.72 18.45 -12.92
C LEU A 24 -31.60 17.74 -13.71
N ILE A 25 -31.45 18.05 -15.00
CA ILE A 25 -30.39 17.50 -15.84
C ILE A 25 -29.00 17.92 -15.30
N ALA A 26 -28.83 19.20 -14.94
CA ALA A 26 -27.59 19.69 -14.35
C ALA A 26 -27.26 18.99 -13.03
N GLY A 27 -28.25 18.76 -12.17
CA GLY A 27 -28.09 18.00 -10.92
C GLY A 27 -27.67 16.55 -11.15
N VAL A 28 -28.27 15.89 -12.14
CA VAL A 28 -27.89 14.51 -12.53
C VAL A 28 -26.47 14.46 -13.09
N ILE A 29 -26.08 15.39 -13.96
CA ILE A 29 -24.72 15.47 -14.50
C ILE A 29 -23.71 15.72 -13.39
N LEU A 30 -23.98 16.65 -12.46
CA LEU A 30 -23.12 16.92 -11.32
C LEU A 30 -23.00 15.69 -10.41
N GLY A 31 -24.11 15.00 -10.15
CA GLY A 31 -24.13 13.76 -9.38
C GLY A 31 -23.29 12.64 -10.04
N LEU A 32 -23.34 12.51 -11.35
CA LEU A 32 -22.53 11.54 -12.10
C LEU A 32 -21.03 11.90 -12.08
N ILE A 33 -20.68 13.18 -12.15
CA ILE A 33 -19.28 13.65 -12.02
C ILE A 33 -18.75 13.34 -10.62
N LEU A 34 -19.52 13.63 -9.57
CA LEU A 34 -19.14 13.32 -8.18
C LEU A 34 -19.05 11.82 -7.93
N LEU A 35 -19.98 11.03 -8.50
CA LEU A 35 -19.93 9.57 -8.41
C LEU A 35 -18.71 9.01 -9.15
N TRP A 36 -18.34 9.59 -10.29
CA TRP A 36 -17.13 9.22 -11.03
C TRP A 36 -15.84 9.63 -10.30
N ASP A 37 -15.84 10.76 -9.58
CA ASP A 37 -14.68 11.19 -8.79
C ASP A 37 -14.48 10.28 -7.55
N VAL A 38 -15.58 9.86 -6.93
CA VAL A 38 -15.57 8.94 -5.76
C VAL A 38 -15.34 7.48 -6.14
N ALA A 39 -15.94 7.00 -7.24
CA ALA A 39 -15.83 5.61 -7.71
C ALA A 39 -14.74 5.42 -8.78
N GLY A 40 -14.10 6.51 -9.21
CA GLY A 40 -13.08 6.49 -10.25
C GLY A 40 -11.81 5.78 -9.76
N PRO A 41 -11.11 5.00 -10.61
CA PRO A 41 -9.93 4.21 -10.26
C PRO A 41 -8.69 5.03 -9.80
N ILE A 42 -8.84 6.34 -9.61
CA ILE A 42 -7.79 7.32 -9.29
C ILE A 42 -8.13 8.13 -8.02
N GLY A 43 -9.39 8.15 -7.56
CA GLY A 43 -9.87 9.02 -6.47
C GLY A 43 -9.48 8.53 -5.07
N MET A 44 -8.30 8.93 -4.60
CA MET A 44 -7.90 8.98 -3.18
C MET A 44 -7.70 7.65 -2.41
N TRP A 45 -8.49 6.60 -2.66
CA TRP A 45 -8.34 5.28 -2.01
C TRP A 45 -7.09 4.53 -2.51
N LYS A 46 -6.77 4.66 -3.80
CA LYS A 46 -5.56 4.06 -4.41
C LYS A 46 -4.28 4.71 -3.89
N LEU A 47 -4.26 6.03 -3.68
CA LEU A 47 -3.10 6.70 -3.07
C LEU A 47 -2.87 6.25 -1.63
N HIS A 48 -3.94 6.00 -0.86
CA HIS A 48 -3.79 5.55 0.52
C HIS A 48 -3.27 4.10 0.61
N ARG A 49 -3.72 3.23 -0.31
CA ARG A 49 -3.21 1.86 -0.41
C ARG A 49 -1.76 1.84 -0.93
N MET A 50 -1.42 2.65 -1.93
CA MET A 50 -0.05 2.76 -2.46
C MET A 50 0.93 3.37 -1.44
N LYS A 51 0.51 4.36 -0.64
CA LYS A 51 1.34 4.88 0.46
C LYS A 51 1.64 3.81 1.51
N LYS A 52 0.63 3.03 1.92
CA LYS A 52 0.84 1.92 2.88
C LYS A 52 1.75 0.83 2.34
N GLU A 53 1.61 0.50 1.06
CA GLU A 53 2.45 -0.51 0.41
C GLU A 53 3.90 -0.01 0.24
N HIS A 54 4.08 1.24 -0.15
CA HIS A 54 5.39 1.88 -0.20
C HIS A 54 6.06 1.91 1.17
N GLU A 55 5.34 2.28 2.24
CA GLU A 55 5.88 2.31 3.60
C GLU A 55 6.29 0.91 4.08
N ARG A 56 5.46 -0.11 3.80
CA ARG A 56 5.78 -1.50 4.15
C ARG A 56 7.04 -1.98 3.43
N LEU A 57 7.17 -1.69 2.13
CA LEU A 57 8.35 -2.05 1.35
C LEU A 57 9.59 -1.29 1.79
N TYR A 58 9.44 -0.01 2.14
CA TYR A 58 10.53 0.81 2.66
C TYR A 58 11.06 0.28 3.99
N LEU A 59 10.17 -0.03 4.94
CA LEU A 59 10.54 -0.61 6.23
C LEU A 59 11.19 -1.99 6.06
N SER A 60 10.67 -2.83 5.17
CA SER A 60 11.25 -4.14 4.88
C SER A 60 12.64 -4.02 4.27
N ASN A 61 12.86 -3.10 3.32
CA ASN A 61 14.18 -2.82 2.76
C ASN A 61 15.16 -2.33 3.81
N LEU A 62 14.71 -1.45 4.72
CA LEU A 62 15.56 -0.95 5.80
C LEU A 62 15.98 -2.07 6.77
N GLU A 63 15.05 -2.97 7.11
CA GLU A 63 15.34 -4.14 7.93
C GLU A 63 16.30 -5.12 7.22
N LEU A 64 16.08 -5.38 5.94
CA LEU A 64 16.95 -6.20 5.09
C LEU A 64 18.36 -5.61 4.98
N ALA A 65 18.47 -4.28 4.80
CA ALA A 65 19.75 -3.60 4.76
C ALA A 65 20.52 -3.76 6.08
N LYS A 66 19.85 -3.59 7.22
CA LYS A 66 20.46 -3.81 8.55
C LYS A 66 20.92 -5.26 8.74
N LYS A 67 20.10 -6.24 8.30
CA LYS A 67 20.46 -7.65 8.35
C LYS A 67 21.66 -7.95 7.45
N ASN A 68 21.69 -7.40 6.24
CA ASN A 68 22.82 -7.55 5.33
C ASN A 68 24.11 -6.98 5.94
N THR A 69 24.08 -5.77 6.49
CA THR A 69 25.29 -5.20 7.13
C THR A 69 25.77 -6.04 8.32
N ALA A 70 24.84 -6.57 9.12
CA ALA A 70 25.20 -7.43 10.25
C ALA A 70 25.74 -8.79 9.80
N LEU A 71 25.23 -9.34 8.69
CA LEU A 71 25.72 -10.59 8.10
C LEU A 71 27.08 -10.39 7.44
N GLU A 72 27.30 -9.29 6.73
CA GLU A 72 28.60 -8.94 6.16
C GLU A 72 29.67 -8.79 7.24
N GLU A 73 29.33 -8.16 8.37
CA GLU A 73 30.24 -8.05 9.51
C GLU A 73 30.55 -9.43 10.12
N GLN A 74 29.55 -10.31 10.24
CA GLN A 74 29.76 -11.69 10.68
C GLN A 74 30.64 -12.49 9.71
N ILE A 75 30.42 -12.35 8.40
CA ILE A 75 31.25 -12.99 7.37
C ILE A 75 32.68 -12.48 7.46
N LYS A 76 32.87 -11.17 7.64
CA LYS A 76 34.20 -10.57 7.81
C LYS A 76 34.90 -11.11 9.05
N ARG A 77 34.21 -11.16 10.19
CA ARG A 77 34.74 -11.76 11.44
C ARG A 77 35.07 -13.23 11.24
N LEU A 78 34.19 -13.98 10.58
CA LEU A 78 34.44 -15.39 10.24
C LEU A 78 35.60 -15.56 9.27
N LYS A 79 35.91 -14.60 8.41
CA LYS A 79 37.03 -14.72 7.47
C LYS A 79 38.37 -14.29 8.06
N ASP A 80 38.37 -13.23 8.84
CA ASP A 80 39.59 -12.54 9.26
C ASP A 80 40.03 -12.90 10.69
N ASP A 81 39.18 -13.55 11.50
CA ASP A 81 39.49 -13.97 12.88
C ASP A 81 39.57 -15.51 13.00
N PRO A 82 40.79 -16.07 13.09
CA PRO A 82 41.00 -17.51 13.28
C PRO A 82 40.39 -18.06 14.59
N GLY A 83 40.32 -17.26 15.65
CA GLY A 83 39.72 -17.67 16.92
C GLY A 83 38.20 -17.76 16.83
N TYR A 84 37.58 -16.83 16.10
CA TYR A 84 36.15 -16.87 15.83
C TYR A 84 35.77 -18.04 14.91
N GLN A 85 36.62 -18.37 13.91
CA GLN A 85 36.46 -19.57 13.09
C GLN A 85 36.46 -20.84 13.94
N GLU A 86 37.48 -21.00 14.80
CA GLU A 86 37.60 -22.17 15.66
C GLU A 86 36.39 -22.31 16.59
N TYR A 87 35.90 -21.21 17.16
CA TYR A 87 34.68 -21.20 17.96
C TYR A 87 33.43 -21.64 17.19
N VAL A 88 33.20 -21.10 15.98
CA VAL A 88 32.04 -21.45 15.14
C VAL A 88 32.13 -22.91 14.70
N VAL A 89 33.30 -23.39 14.31
CA VAL A 89 33.53 -24.78 13.89
C VAL A 89 33.33 -25.76 15.06
N ARG A 90 33.84 -25.44 16.26
CA ARG A 90 33.59 -26.25 17.47
C ARG A 90 32.10 -26.30 17.82
N ARG A 91 31.38 -25.19 17.68
CA ARG A 91 29.96 -25.08 18.06
C ARG A 91 29.02 -25.74 17.05
N GLU A 92 29.17 -25.45 15.76
CA GLU A 92 28.25 -25.90 14.71
C GLU A 92 28.60 -27.28 14.18
N LEU A 93 29.89 -27.60 14.08
CA LEU A 93 30.37 -28.86 13.48
C LEU A 93 30.86 -29.86 14.53
N GLY A 94 30.99 -29.45 15.80
CA GLY A 94 31.52 -30.31 16.87
C GLY A 94 32.97 -30.73 16.63
N TRP A 95 33.72 -29.96 15.85
CA TRP A 95 35.09 -30.29 15.46
C TRP A 95 36.04 -30.07 16.64
N VAL A 96 36.95 -31.03 16.82
CA VAL A 96 37.89 -31.10 17.93
C VAL A 96 39.24 -31.52 17.34
N ARG A 97 40.35 -30.95 17.82
CA ARG A 97 41.68 -31.31 17.30
C ARG A 97 42.01 -32.76 17.67
N ASP A 98 42.90 -33.39 16.91
CA ASP A 98 43.31 -34.80 17.12
C ASP A 98 43.83 -35.08 18.54
N ASN A 99 44.27 -34.04 19.27
CA ASN A 99 44.80 -34.11 20.63
C ASN A 99 43.83 -33.61 21.72
N GLU A 100 42.55 -33.43 21.42
CA GLU A 100 41.54 -32.91 22.35
C GLU A 100 40.40 -33.94 22.59
N ILE A 101 39.83 -33.94 23.81
CA ILE A 101 38.78 -34.87 24.22
C ILE A 101 37.45 -34.12 24.31
N LEU A 102 36.45 -34.55 23.52
CA LEU A 102 35.10 -33.98 23.53
C LEU A 102 34.28 -34.58 24.69
N TYR A 103 33.90 -33.77 25.66
CA TYR A 103 32.92 -34.14 26.69
C TYR A 103 31.52 -33.78 26.22
N LYS A 104 30.69 -34.78 25.92
CA LYS A 104 29.24 -34.61 25.74
C LYS A 104 28.55 -35.01 27.04
N PHE A 105 27.90 -34.06 27.70
CA PHE A 105 27.01 -34.37 28.81
C PHE A 105 25.69 -34.85 28.22
N LEU A 106 25.38 -36.13 28.39
CA LEU A 106 24.02 -36.62 28.19
C LEU A 106 23.21 -36.08 29.36
N SER A 107 22.32 -35.12 29.10
CA SER A 107 21.23 -34.88 30.05
C SER A 107 20.42 -36.16 30.09
N GLU A 108 20.35 -36.81 31.25
CA GLU A 108 19.23 -37.70 31.53
C GLU A 108 17.99 -36.82 31.52
N ASP A 109 17.30 -36.81 30.38
CA ASP A 109 15.96 -36.26 30.29
C ASP A 109 15.07 -37.15 31.18
N GLU A 110 14.85 -36.70 32.42
CA GLU A 110 13.86 -37.21 33.38
C GLU A 110 12.43 -36.79 32.98
#